data_AF-A0A8T6UX14-F1
#
_entry.id   AF-A0A8T6UX14-F1
#
_cell.length_a   1.000
_cell.length_b   1.000
_cell.length_c   1.000
_cell.angle_alpha   90.00
_cell.angle_beta   90.00
_cell.angle_gamma   90.00
#
_symmetry.space_group_name_H-M   'P 1'
#
loop_
_entity.id
_entity.type
_entity.pdbx_description
1 polymer ?
#
loop_
_entity_poly.entity_id
_entity_poly.type
_entity_poly.pdbx_seq_one_letter_code
_entity_poly.pdbx_strand_id
1 'polypeptide(L)' 'LLSDGLEELGFKILFPVRTNMTYIDYSVIGWTAQDFIQNCEKLGWKARARGNSTRLCTHYGIEREDIESFLEGLKKLI' A
#
# COMPACT_ATOMS: atom_id res chain seq x y z
N LEU A 1 4.79 9.42 -5.96
CA LEU A 1 3.93 8.48 -6.71
C LEU A 1 3.26 7.47 -5.79
N LEU A 2 3.98 6.48 -5.23
CA LEU A 2 3.33 5.46 -4.38
C LEU A 2 2.65 6.08 -3.14
N SER A 3 3.37 6.93 -2.39
CA SER A 3 2.81 7.58 -1.20
C SER A 3 1.63 8.48 -1.54
N ASP A 4 1.78 9.33 -2.55
CA ASP A 4 0.72 10.26 -2.98
C ASP A 4 -0.54 9.50 -3.43
N GLY A 5 -0.37 8.44 -4.23
CA GLY A 5 -1.48 7.60 -4.65
C GLY A 5 -2.14 6.85 -3.49
N LEU A 6 -1.38 6.43 -2.48
CA LEU A 6 -1.97 5.82 -1.28
C LEU A 6 -2.73 6.86 -0.43
N GLU A 7 -2.26 8.11 -0.34
CA GLU A 7 -3.03 9.19 0.31
C GLU A 7 -4.33 9.49 -0.43
N GLU A 8 -4.31 9.54 -1.76
CA GLU A 8 -5.51 9.75 -2.58
C GLU A 8 -6.55 8.62 -2.38
N LEU A 9 -6.09 7.39 -2.11
CA LEU A 9 -6.95 6.25 -1.75
C LEU A 9 -7.41 6.26 -0.29
N GLY A 10 -7.01 7.26 0.50
CA GLY A 10 -7.43 7.44 1.89
C GLY A 10 -6.55 6.76 2.92
N PHE A 11 -5.45 6.09 2.53
CA PHE A 11 -4.47 5.60 3.49
C PHE A 11 -3.75 6.77 4.15
N LYS A 12 -3.42 6.62 5.44
CA LYS A 12 -2.63 7.62 6.15
C LYS A 12 -1.14 7.28 6.05
N ILE A 13 -0.35 8.18 5.49
CA ILE A 13 1.11 8.05 5.51
C ILE A 13 1.64 8.41 6.89
N LEU A 14 2.34 7.47 7.53
CA LEU A 14 2.81 7.62 8.91
C LEU A 14 4.10 8.42 9.01
N PHE A 15 4.97 8.32 8.00
CA PHE A 15 6.24 9.02 7.96
C PHE A 15 6.48 9.59 6.55
N PRO A 16 6.86 10.88 6.44
CA PRO A 16 7.27 11.43 5.16
C PRO A 16 8.51 10.66 4.67
N VAL A 17 8.37 10.07 3.49
CA VAL A 17 9.31 9.10 2.93
C VAL A 17 10.69 9.76 2.73
N ARG A 18 11.71 9.28 3.44
CA ARG A 18 13.12 9.70 3.24
C ARG A 18 13.95 8.68 2.46
N THR A 19 13.39 7.51 2.14
CA THR A 19 14.06 6.37 1.48
C THR A 19 13.12 5.65 0.51
N ASN A 20 13.40 4.40 0.15
CA ASN A 20 12.56 3.51 -0.64
C ASN A 20 11.39 2.87 0.14
N MET A 21 11.01 3.41 1.30
CA MET A 21 10.02 2.81 2.20
C MET A 21 8.87 3.77 2.50
N THR A 22 7.64 3.33 2.23
CA THR A 22 6.40 4.04 2.57
C THR A 22 5.68 3.31 3.68
N TYR A 23 5.44 3.99 4.80
CA TYR A 23 4.68 3.44 5.93
C TYR A 23 3.25 3.95 5.87
N ILE A 24 2.29 3.03 5.89
CA ILE A 24 0.87 3.36 5.83
C ILE A 24 0.13 2.80 7.04
N ASP A 25 -0.89 3.54 7.46
CA ASP A 25 -1.97 3.08 8.32
C ASP A 25 -3.21 2.85 7.44
N TYR A 26 -3.71 1.63 7.45
CA TYR A 26 -4.88 1.19 6.69
C TYR A 26 -6.14 1.13 7.56
N SER A 27 -6.04 1.32 8.87
CA SER A 27 -7.22 1.33 9.75
C SER A 27 -8.11 2.55 9.51
N VAL A 28 -7.57 3.64 8.95
CA VAL A 28 -8.32 4.85 8.58
C VAL A 28 -9.34 4.61 7.47
N ILE A 29 -9.15 3.58 6.65
CA ILE A 29 -10.11 3.13 5.63
C ILE A 29 -10.93 1.91 6.11
N GLY A 30 -10.86 1.58 7.41
CA GLY A 30 -11.59 0.46 8.01
C GLY A 30 -10.99 -0.92 7.74
N TRP A 31 -9.82 -1.00 7.10
CA TRP A 31 -9.16 -2.27 6.85
C TRP A 31 -8.41 -2.80 8.08
N THR A 32 -8.36 -4.12 8.20
CA THR A 32 -7.47 -4.84 9.11
C THR A 32 -6.21 -5.30 8.39
N ALA A 33 -5.22 -5.78 9.14
CA ALA A 33 -4.04 -6.43 8.57
C ALA A 33 -4.41 -7.61 7.64
N GLN A 34 -5.47 -8.35 7.98
CA GLN A 34 -5.93 -9.50 7.20
C GLN A 34 -6.56 -9.05 5.88
N ASP A 35 -7.36 -7.98 5.90
CA ASP A 35 -7.97 -7.41 4.69
C ASP A 35 -6.89 -6.92 3.73
N PHE A 36 -5.88 -6.21 4.24
CA PHE A 36 -4.77 -5.74 3.43
C PHE A 36 -4.02 -6.92 2.77
N ILE A 37 -3.71 -7.97 3.53
CA ILE A 37 -3.03 -9.16 3.00
C ILE A 37 -3.89 -9.83 1.92
N GLN A 38 -5.17 -10.08 2.19
CA GLN A 38 -6.07 -10.76 1.25
C GLN A 38 -6.31 -9.95 -0.02
N ASN A 39 -6.45 -8.63 0.10
CA ASN A 39 -6.65 -7.76 -1.05
C ASN A 39 -5.39 -7.65 -1.91
N CYS A 40 -4.21 -7.56 -1.29
CA CYS A 40 -2.96 -7.67 -2.03
C CYS A 40 -2.83 -9.03 -2.75
N GLU A 41 -3.14 -10.14 -2.07
CA GLU A 41 -3.10 -11.48 -2.67
C GLU A 41 -4.05 -11.63 -3.86
N LYS A 42 -5.28 -11.08 -3.78
CA LYS A 42 -6.23 -11.05 -4.91
C LYS A 42 -5.68 -10.30 -6.12
N LEU A 43 -4.86 -9.28 -5.90
CA LEU A 43 -4.20 -8.50 -6.93
C LEU A 43 -2.88 -9.12 -7.41
N GLY A 44 -2.50 -10.29 -6.88
CA GLY A 44 -1.25 -10.98 -7.21
C GLY A 44 -0.02 -10.50 -6.43
N TRP A 45 -0.20 -9.65 -5.42
CA TRP A 45 0.88 -9.09 -4.61
C TRP A 45 1.04 -9.85 -3.30
N LYS A 46 2.27 -10.25 -3.00
CA LYS A 46 2.60 -10.82 -1.69
C LYS A 46 2.79 -9.71 -0.67
N ALA A 47 1.92 -9.66 0.34
CA ALA A 47 1.98 -8.68 1.41
C ALA A 47 2.24 -9.33 2.77
N ARG A 48 2.77 -8.53 3.70
CA ARG A 48 2.81 -8.85 5.13
C ARG A 48 2.33 -7.63 5.88
N ALA A 49 1.38 -7.80 6.78
CA ALA A 49 0.87 -6.74 7.64
C ALA A 49 0.63 -7.28 9.06
N ARG A 50 0.73 -6.40 10.06
CA ARG A 50 0.40 -6.69 11.46
C ARG A 50 -0.15 -5.42 12.11
N GLY A 51 -1.11 -5.58 13.01
CA GLY A 51 -1.76 -4.44 13.67
C GLY A 51 -2.56 -3.60 12.68
N ASN A 52 -2.35 -2.29 12.70
CA ASN A 52 -3.08 -1.31 11.88
C ASN A 52 -2.23 -0.69 10.77
N SER A 53 -0.96 -1.10 10.66
CA SER A 53 -0.02 -0.48 9.72
C SER A 53 0.84 -1.52 9.01
N THR A 54 1.46 -1.08 7.92
CA THR A 54 2.52 -1.83 7.25
C THR A 54 3.47 -0.88 6.53
N ARG A 55 4.55 -1.45 5.99
CA ARG A 55 5.54 -0.76 5.19
C ARG A 55 5.62 -1.39 3.81
N LEU A 56 5.48 -0.56 2.78
CA LEU A 56 5.79 -0.90 1.40
C LEU A 56 7.23 -0.48 1.10
N CYS A 57 7.95 -1.34 0.39
CA CYS A 57 9.32 -1.06 -0.03
C CYS A 57 9.38 -1.09 -1.55
N THR A 58 9.80 -0.01 -2.17
CA THR A 58 10.22 -0.02 -3.57
C THR A 58 11.68 -0.47 -3.65
N HIS A 59 12.07 -1.20 -4.69
CA HIS A 59 13.47 -1.53 -4.96
C HIS A 59 13.75 -1.32 -6.45
N TYR A 60 14.98 -1.56 -6.89
CA TYR A 60 15.42 -1.28 -8.28
C TYR A 60 14.64 -2.02 -9.37
N GLY A 61 13.80 -2.99 -9.01
CA GLY A 61 12.97 -3.77 -9.93
C GLY A 61 11.49 -3.45 -9.81
N ILE A 62 11.12 -2.38 -9.10
CA ILE A 62 9.77 -1.83 -9.09
C ILE A 62 9.76 -0.64 -10.03
N GLU A 63 9.02 -0.76 -11.12
CA GLU A 63 8.87 0.27 -12.13
C GLU A 63 7.65 1.16 -11.81
N ARG A 64 7.45 2.21 -12.60
CA ARG A 64 6.32 3.13 -12.42
C ARG A 64 5.00 2.38 -12.64
N GLU A 65 4.99 1.54 -13.66
CA GLU A 65 3.87 0.74 -14.12
C GLU A 65 3.42 -0.24 -13.03
N ASP A 66 4.35 -0.79 -12.25
CA ASP A 66 4.05 -1.64 -11.10
C ASP A 66 3.31 -0.84 -10.01
N ILE A 67 3.78 0.36 -9.71
CA ILE A 67 3.15 1.26 -8.72
C ILE A 67 1.76 1.65 -9.18
N GLU A 68 1.60 2.04 -10.44
CA GLU A 68 0.31 2.44 -11.02
C GLU A 68 -0.67 1.26 -11.03
N SER A 69 -0.23 0.08 -11.47
CA SER A 69 -1.03 -1.16 -11.46
C SER A 69 -1.47 -1.54 -10.05
N PHE A 70 -0.58 -1.42 -9.07
CA PHE A 70 -0.90 -1.67 -7.66
C PHE A 70 -1.95 -0.69 -7.13
N LEU A 71 -1.78 0.62 -7.37
CA LEU A 71 -2.71 1.65 -6.92
C LEU A 71 -4.09 1.50 -7.58
N GLU A 72 -4.14 1.29 -8.89
CA GLU A 72 -5.40 1.04 -9.62
C GLU A 72 -6.08 -0.26 -9.19
N GLY A 73 -5.30 -1.28 -8.81
CA GLY A 73 -5.81 -2.50 -8.21
C GLY A 73 -6.48 -2.24 -6.86
N LEU A 74 -5.81 -1.51 -5.96
CA LEU A 74 -6.35 -1.16 -4.64
C LEU A 74 -7.60 -0.30 -4.74
N LYS A 75 -7.62 0.66 -5.67
CA LYS A 75 -8.77 1.55 -5.93
C LYS A 75 -10.07 0.81 -6.24
N LYS A 76 -9.99 -0.40 -6.81
CA LYS A 76 -11.15 -1.24 -7.13
C LYS A 76 -11.67 -2.05 -5.93
N LEU A 77 -10.91 -2.09 -4.84
CA LEU A 77 -11.19 -2.90 -3.65
C LEU A 77 -11.57 -2.06 -2.42
N ILE A 78 -11.43 -0.74 -2.51
CA ILE A 78 -11.84 0.26 -1.52
C ILE A 78 -13.17 0.84 -1.97
#